data_AF-A0A1I6SMA1-F1
#
_entry.id   AF-A0A1I6SMA1-F1
#
_cell.length_a   1.000
_cell.length_b   1.000
_cell.length_c   1.000
_cell.angle_alpha   90.00
_cell.angle_beta   90.00
_cell.angle_gamma   90.00
#
_symmetry.space_group_name_H-M   'P 1'
#
loop_
_entity.id
_entity.type
_entity.pdbx_description
1 polymer ?
#
loop_
_entity_poly.entity_id
_entity_poly.type
_entity_poly.pdbx_seq_one_letter_code
_entity_poly.pdbx_strand_id
1 'polypeptide(L)'
;MDLSHRIDEAKRRVFMTIRDGATGPAVVRYIAGLAAERPELAGWDWVQDVRESSGEVDNADIQAAADIFGRTGPCWTVFVSHDPNLRLWCRVMDALFDGRRHLAAATPEAAAAMLESLRAETSLAVA
;
A
#
# COMPACT_ATOMS: atom_id res chain seq x y z
N MET A 1 5.89 -18.36 -4.48
CA MET A 1 5.09 -17.16 -4.16
C MET A 1 5.73 -16.01 -4.90
N ASP A 2 5.03 -15.42 -5.86
CA ASP A 2 5.56 -14.36 -6.70
C ASP A 2 5.25 -12.99 -6.08
N LEU A 3 5.91 -12.76 -4.94
CA LEU A 3 5.88 -11.53 -4.18
C LEU A 3 7.32 -11.02 -4.07
N SER A 4 7.51 -9.75 -4.37
CA SER A 4 8.79 -9.08 -4.18
C SER A 4 8.57 -7.66 -3.68
N HIS A 5 9.58 -7.12 -3.01
CA HIS A 5 9.58 -5.73 -2.61
C HIS A 5 10.94 -5.07 -2.87
N ARG A 6 10.92 -3.75 -2.93
CA ARG A 6 12.09 -2.89 -2.92
C ARG A 6 11.81 -1.70 -2.01
N ILE A 7 12.80 -1.29 -1.23
CA ILE A 7 12.71 -0.14 -0.34
C ILE A 7 13.48 1.02 -0.96
N ASP A 8 12.86 2.20 -0.96
CA ASP A 8 13.47 3.48 -1.28
C ASP A 8 13.56 4.30 0.02
N GLU A 9 14.72 4.25 0.65
CA GLU A 9 15.01 4.95 1.92
C GLU A 9 14.90 6.46 1.77
N ALA A 10 15.40 7.01 0.66
CA ALA A 10 15.46 8.45 0.43
C ALA A 10 14.05 9.07 0.38
N LYS A 11 13.09 8.32 -0.18
CA LYS A 11 11.69 8.74 -0.27
C LYS A 11 10.80 8.13 0.82
N ARG A 12 11.36 7.32 1.71
CA ARG A 12 10.62 6.54 2.72
C ARG A 12 9.43 5.81 2.08
N ARG A 13 9.72 4.98 1.07
CA ARG A 13 8.71 4.30 0.25
C ARG A 13 9.02 2.82 0.06
N VAL A 14 7.99 1.99 0.18
CA VAL A 14 8.04 0.56 -0.15
C VAL A 14 7.36 0.35 -1.50
N PHE A 15 8.03 -0.34 -2.41
CA PHE A 15 7.45 -0.83 -3.65
C PHE A 15 7.27 -2.33 -3.51
N MET A 16 6.06 -2.83 -3.70
CA MET A 16 5.74 -4.25 -3.64
C MET A 16 5.08 -4.66 -4.95
N THR A 17 5.54 -5.77 -5.53
CA THR A 17 4.92 -6.37 -6.71
C THR A 17 4.24 -7.65 -6.29
N ILE A 18 2.94 -7.75 -6.59
CA ILE A 18 2.06 -8.88 -6.31
C ILE A 18 1.63 -9.47 -7.65
N ARG A 19 2.07 -10.69 -7.95
CA ARG A 19 1.70 -11.42 -9.18
C ARG A 19 0.82 -12.63 -8.87
N ASP A 20 0.40 -13.30 -9.93
CA ASP A 20 -0.47 -14.48 -9.89
C ASP A 20 0.04 -15.56 -8.93
N GLY A 21 -0.91 -16.17 -8.21
CA GLY A 21 -0.64 -17.17 -7.20
C GLY A 21 -0.28 -16.62 -5.82
N ALA A 22 -0.19 -15.30 -5.64
CA ALA A 22 -0.19 -14.68 -4.31
C ALA A 22 -1.63 -14.54 -3.79
N THR A 23 -1.95 -15.23 -2.69
CA THR A 23 -3.26 -15.12 -2.02
C THR A 23 -3.27 -13.98 -1.00
N GLY A 24 -4.44 -13.45 -0.64
CA GLY A 24 -4.60 -12.48 0.45
C GLY A 24 -3.81 -12.83 1.73
N PRO A 25 -3.96 -14.05 2.28
CA PRO A 25 -3.21 -14.46 3.46
C PRO A 25 -1.69 -14.48 3.25
N ALA A 26 -1.23 -14.80 2.03
CA ALA A 26 0.19 -14.80 1.70
C ALA A 26 0.76 -13.38 1.64
N VAL A 27 0.02 -12.44 1.06
CA VAL A 27 0.37 -11.01 1.03
C VAL A 27 0.40 -10.45 2.46
N VAL A 28 -0.60 -10.74 3.28
CA VAL A 28 -0.66 -10.27 4.68
C VAL A 28 0.52 -10.79 5.48
N ARG A 29 0.84 -12.10 5.38
CA ARG A 29 2.03 -12.66 6.04
C ARG A 29 3.33 -12.02 5.57
N TYR A 30 3.42 -11.67 4.29
CA TYR A 30 4.59 -11.00 3.75
C TYR A 30 4.75 -9.58 4.33
N ILE A 31 3.66 -8.80 4.35
CA ILE A 31 3.63 -7.47 4.99
C ILE A 31 3.97 -7.58 6.48
N ALA A 32 3.41 -8.56 7.18
CA ALA A 32 3.70 -8.81 8.60
C ALA A 32 5.19 -9.06 8.84
N GLY A 33 5.83 -9.87 7.99
CA GLY A 33 7.26 -10.13 8.06
C GLY A 33 8.08 -8.85 7.92
N LEU A 34 7.77 -8.03 6.90
CA LEU A 34 8.45 -6.76 6.68
C LEU A 34 8.27 -5.79 7.85
N ALA A 35 7.05 -5.67 8.38
CA ALA A 35 6.76 -4.78 9.50
C ALA A 35 7.36 -5.29 10.82
N ALA A 36 7.49 -6.60 11.01
CA ALA A 36 8.16 -7.17 12.18
C ALA A 36 9.67 -6.91 12.17
N GLU A 37 10.31 -7.04 11.00
CA GLU A 37 11.73 -6.77 10.82
C GLU A 37 12.03 -5.27 10.87
N ARG A 38 11.14 -4.45 10.31
CA ARG A 38 11.27 -2.99 10.21
C ARG A 38 9.95 -2.27 10.50
N PRO A 39 9.63 -2.05 11.78
CA PRO A 39 8.36 -1.45 12.20
C PRO A 39 8.10 -0.06 11.60
N GLU A 40 9.14 0.71 11.29
CA GLU A 40 9.01 2.04 10.70
C GLU A 40 8.36 2.03 9.31
N LEU A 41 8.43 0.91 8.57
CA LEU A 41 7.82 0.77 7.25
C LEU A 41 6.30 0.89 7.29
N ALA A 42 5.67 0.60 8.44
CA ALA A 42 4.25 0.81 8.63
C ALA A 42 3.86 2.30 8.47
N GLY A 43 4.76 3.23 8.82
CA GLY A 43 4.54 4.67 8.67
C GLY A 43 4.94 5.25 7.31
N TRP A 44 5.36 4.42 6.36
CA TRP A 44 5.91 4.85 5.06
C TRP A 44 4.85 4.84 3.96
N ASP A 45 5.19 5.42 2.81
CA ASP A 45 4.36 5.29 1.61
C ASP A 45 4.55 3.91 0.98
N TRP A 46 3.49 3.33 0.46
CA TRP A 46 3.51 2.03 -0.20
C TRP A 46 2.98 2.15 -1.62
N VAL A 47 3.66 1.52 -2.57
CA VAL A 47 3.18 1.31 -3.93
C VAL A 47 3.05 -0.19 -4.13
N GLN A 48 1.82 -0.66 -4.31
CA GLN A 48 1.52 -2.08 -4.49
C GLN A 48 1.08 -2.32 -5.93
N ASP A 49 1.93 -2.95 -6.72
CA ASP A 49 1.60 -3.34 -8.09
C ASP A 49 0.85 -4.66 -8.09
N VAL A 50 -0.44 -4.59 -8.39
CA VAL A 50 -1.38 -5.73 -8.37
C VAL A 50 -1.95 -6.00 -9.76
N ARG A 51 -1.37 -5.42 -10.83
CA ARG A 51 -1.88 -5.56 -12.20
C ARG A 51 -1.95 -7.01 -12.69
N GLU A 52 -1.04 -7.84 -12.20
CA GLU A 52 -0.93 -9.25 -12.54
C GLU A 52 -1.39 -10.16 -11.39
N SER A 53 -2.15 -9.63 -10.42
CA SER A 53 -2.68 -10.41 -9.32
C SER A 53 -4.10 -10.87 -9.63
N SER A 54 -4.31 -12.19 -9.71
CA SER A 54 -5.64 -12.83 -9.68
C SER A 54 -6.07 -13.30 -8.30
N GLY A 55 -5.25 -13.09 -7.27
CA GLY A 55 -5.53 -13.56 -5.91
C GLY A 55 -6.76 -12.89 -5.30
N GLU A 56 -7.66 -13.69 -4.73
CA GLU A 56 -8.74 -13.17 -3.89
C GLU A 56 -8.17 -12.70 -2.55
N VAL A 57 -8.69 -11.57 -2.08
CA VAL A 57 -8.42 -10.98 -0.77
C VAL A 57 -9.77 -10.77 -0.11
N ASP A 58 -9.97 -11.31 1.07
CA ASP A 58 -11.19 -11.10 1.82
C ASP A 58 -11.06 -9.95 2.84
N ASN A 59 -12.16 -9.60 3.50
CA ASN A 59 -12.15 -8.51 4.49
C ASN A 59 -11.30 -8.86 5.73
N ALA A 60 -11.14 -10.14 6.07
CA ALA A 60 -10.35 -10.56 7.23
C ALA A 60 -8.85 -10.38 6.96
N ASP A 61 -8.40 -10.65 5.73
CA ASP A 61 -7.04 -10.36 5.28
C ASP A 61 -6.74 -8.86 5.35
N ILE A 62 -7.68 -8.03 4.89
CA ILE A 62 -7.54 -6.57 4.92
C ILE A 62 -7.48 -6.06 6.37
N GLN A 63 -8.34 -6.58 7.25
CA GLN A 63 -8.31 -6.23 8.67
C GLN A 63 -7.00 -6.63 9.34
N ALA A 64 -6.50 -7.84 9.06
CA ALA A 64 -5.22 -8.29 9.57
C ALA A 64 -4.06 -7.40 9.10
N ALA A 65 -4.08 -6.96 7.84
CA ALA A 65 -3.13 -5.97 7.35
C ALA A 65 -3.25 -4.64 8.11
N ALA A 66 -4.47 -4.12 8.30
CA ALA A 66 -4.69 -2.88 9.03
C ALA A 66 -4.14 -2.95 10.46
N ASP A 67 -4.34 -4.08 11.16
CA ASP A 67 -3.83 -4.30 12.51
C ASP A 67 -2.29 -4.32 12.55
N ILE A 68 -1.64 -4.88 11.52
CA ILE A 68 -0.17 -4.88 11.38
C ILE A 68 0.37 -3.45 11.19
N PHE A 69 -0.30 -2.65 10.35
CA PHE A 69 0.10 -1.25 10.13
C PHE A 69 -0.15 -0.40 11.38
N GLY A 70 -1.20 -0.71 12.14
CA GLY A 70 -1.63 0.05 13.29
C GLY A 70 -1.97 1.51 12.93
N ARG A 71 -1.89 2.39 13.92
CA ARG A 71 -2.06 3.82 13.70
C ARG A 71 -0.81 4.43 13.07
N THR A 72 -0.97 5.07 11.92
CA THR A 72 0.12 5.74 11.21
C THR A 72 0.02 7.26 11.28
N GLY A 73 1.06 7.96 10.84
CA GLY A 73 0.97 9.37 10.43
C GLY A 73 0.45 9.50 8.99
N PRO A 74 0.36 10.72 8.42
CA PRO A 74 -0.11 10.90 7.06
C PRO A 74 0.83 10.16 6.08
N CYS A 75 0.35 9.03 5.59
CA CYS A 75 1.01 8.20 4.60
C CYS A 75 -0.02 7.57 3.67
N TRP A 76 0.48 7.07 2.55
CA TRP A 76 -0.38 6.61 1.47
C TRP A 76 0.01 5.22 1.00
N THR A 77 -1.00 4.45 0.61
CA THR A 77 -0.83 3.26 -0.21
C THR A 77 -1.43 3.53 -1.59
N VAL A 78 -0.64 3.37 -2.64
CA VAL A 78 -1.13 3.45 -4.02
C VAL A 78 -1.11 2.06 -4.63
N PHE A 79 -2.28 1.57 -5.03
CA PHE A 79 -2.38 0.35 -5.80
C PHE A 79 -2.22 0.67 -7.29
N VAL A 80 -1.32 -0.04 -7.96
CA VAL A 80 -1.21 -0.01 -9.41
C VAL A 80 -2.07 -1.14 -9.97
N SER A 81 -3.12 -0.78 -10.70
CA SER A 81 -4.09 -1.74 -11.23
C SER A 81 -4.78 -1.23 -12.49
N HIS A 82 -5.30 -2.17 -13.28
CA HIS A 82 -6.20 -1.89 -14.38
C HIS A 82 -7.68 -2.03 -14.00
N ASP A 83 -7.99 -2.50 -12.78
CA ASP A 83 -9.37 -2.62 -12.30
C ASP A 83 -9.96 -1.24 -11.94
N PRO A 84 -10.98 -0.76 -12.66
CA PRO A 84 -11.62 0.52 -12.36
C PRO A 84 -12.33 0.51 -10.99
N ASN A 85 -12.71 -0.66 -10.47
CA ASN A 85 -13.43 -0.78 -9.20
C ASN A 85 -12.50 -0.65 -7.99
N LEU A 86 -11.18 -0.74 -8.17
CA LEU A 86 -10.22 -0.65 -7.08
C LEU A 86 -10.29 0.69 -6.33
N ARG A 87 -10.76 1.76 -6.99
CA ARG A 87 -11.00 3.06 -6.34
C ARG A 87 -12.10 2.99 -5.28
N LEU A 88 -13.11 2.14 -5.47
CA LEU A 88 -14.15 1.92 -4.44
C LEU A 88 -13.54 1.18 -3.25
N TRP A 89 -12.75 0.15 -3.52
CA TRP A 89 -12.02 -0.61 -2.50
C TRP A 89 -11.05 0.26 -1.68
N CYS A 90 -10.34 1.20 -2.32
CA CYS A 90 -9.50 2.16 -1.61
C CYS A 90 -10.27 2.92 -0.53
N ARG A 91 -11.51 3.35 -0.82
CA ARG A 91 -12.35 4.05 0.17
C ARG A 91 -12.79 3.16 1.32
N VAL A 92 -12.98 1.87 1.07
CA VAL A 92 -13.26 0.90 2.14
C VAL A 92 -12.02 0.75 3.03
N MET A 93 -10.83 0.66 2.43
CA MET A 93 -9.57 0.57 3.17
C MET A 93 -9.27 1.83 3.99
N ASP A 94 -9.60 3.02 3.50
CA ASP A 94 -9.47 4.28 4.27
C ASP A 94 -10.22 4.25 5.61
N ALA A 95 -11.31 3.47 5.71
CA ALA A 95 -12.05 3.31 6.96
C ALA A 95 -11.40 2.32 7.93
N LEU A 96 -10.54 1.42 7.44
CA LEU A 96 -9.92 0.36 8.24
C LEU A 96 -8.52 0.75 8.74
N PHE A 97 -7.77 1.56 7.98
CA PHE A 97 -6.40 1.92 8.33
C PHE A 97 -6.33 3.34 8.91
N ASP A 98 -6.15 3.44 10.23
CA ASP A 98 -6.08 4.73 10.93
C ASP A 98 -4.81 5.52 10.54
N GLY A 99 -5.01 6.71 9.96
CA GLY A 99 -3.93 7.61 9.55
C GLY A 99 -3.36 7.38 8.15
N ARG A 100 -3.82 6.34 7.42
CA ARG A 100 -3.34 5.99 6.07
C ARG A 100 -4.46 6.15 5.04
N ARG A 101 -4.11 6.70 3.87
CA ARG A 101 -5.04 6.81 2.73
C ARG A 101 -4.65 5.91 1.57
N HIS A 102 -5.63 5.43 0.83
CA HIS A 102 -5.50 4.49 -0.27
C HIS A 102 -5.92 5.13 -1.58
N LEU A 103 -5.12 4.88 -2.61
CA LEU A 103 -5.29 5.46 -3.93
C LEU A 103 -5.06 4.40 -5.00
N ALA A 104 -5.51 4.68 -6.21
CA ALA A 104 -5.27 3.80 -7.35
C ALA A 104 -4.63 4.58 -8.50
N ALA A 105 -3.66 3.97 -9.15
CA ALA A 105 -2.99 4.47 -10.35
C ALA A 105 -2.92 3.39 -11.43
N ALA A 106 -2.80 3.80 -12.69
CA ALA A 106 -2.71 2.87 -13.82
C ALA A 106 -1.29 2.32 -14.03
N THR A 107 -0.25 3.05 -13.60
CA THR A 107 1.15 2.65 -13.74
C THR A 107 1.97 2.99 -12.49
N PRO A 108 3.12 2.34 -12.28
CA PRO A 108 4.02 2.66 -11.17
C PRO A 108 4.54 4.10 -11.20
N GLU A 109 4.78 4.66 -12.38
CA GLU A 109 5.24 6.04 -12.57
C GLU A 109 4.15 7.03 -12.14
N ALA A 110 2.89 6.77 -12.53
CA ALA A 110 1.76 7.57 -12.11
C ALA A 110 1.54 7.49 -10.59
N ALA A 111 1.72 6.31 -9.98
CA ALA A 111 1.67 6.14 -8.54
C ALA A 111 2.75 6.96 -7.83
N ALA A 112 3.99 6.91 -8.33
CA ALA A 112 5.09 7.68 -7.78
C ALA A 112 4.83 9.19 -7.88
N ALA A 113 4.43 9.68 -9.06
CA ALA A 113 4.12 11.10 -9.27
C ALA A 113 3.01 11.60 -8.34
N MET A 114 1.95 10.81 -8.16
CA MET A 114 0.85 11.12 -7.25
C MET A 114 1.34 11.29 -5.81
N LEU A 115 2.22 10.41 -5.34
CA LEU A 115 2.79 10.51 -3.99
C LEU A 115 3.69 11.73 -3.84
N GLU A 116 4.48 12.10 -4.85
CA GLU A 116 5.27 13.34 -4.81
C GLU A 116 4.37 14.58 -4.67
N SER A 117 3.27 14.65 -5.45
CA SER A 117 2.31 15.75 -5.36
C SER A 117 1.66 15.84 -3.98
N LEU A 118 1.20 14.71 -3.42
CA LEU A 118 0.57 14.68 -2.10
C LEU A 118 1.52 15.08 -0.97
N ARG A 119 2.79 14.66 -1.05
CA ARG A 119 3.82 15.04 -0.09
C ARG A 119 4.14 16.52 -0.18
N ALA A 120 4.20 17.10 -1.38
CA ALA A 120 4.36 18.54 -1.57
C ALA A 120 3.19 19.33 -0.96
N GLU A 121 1.95 18.93 -1.25
CA GLU A 121 0.73 19.57 -0.69
C GLU A 121 0.66 19.48 0.83
N THR A 122 0.97 18.31 1.40
CA THR A 122 0.94 18.10 2.85
C THR A 122 2.04 18.91 3.55
N SER A 123 3.21 19.04 2.93
CA SER A 123 4.30 19.87 3.47
C SER A 123 3.91 21.36 3.48
N LEU A 124 3.17 21.81 2.47
CA LEU A 124 2.65 23.19 2.41
C LEU A 124 1.52 23.44 3.42
N ALA A 125 0.73 22.44 3.76
CA ALA A 125 -0.38 22.57 4.72
C ALA A 125 0.07 22.61 6.20
N VAL A 126 1.32 22.21 6.48
CA VAL A 126 1.89 22.13 7.84
C VAL A 126 2.94 23.22 8.10
N ALA A 127 3.32 23.99 7.07
CA ALA A 127 4.22 25.14 7.15
C ALA A 127 3.46 26.44 7.46
#